data_AF-A0AAW0GRW7-F1
#
_entry.id   AF-A0AAW0GRW7-F1
#
_cell.length_a   1.000
_cell.length_b   1.000
_cell.length_c   1.000
_cell.angle_alpha   90.00
_cell.angle_beta   90.00
_cell.angle_gamma   90.00
#
_symmetry.space_group_name_H-M   'P 1'
#
loop_
_entity.id
_entity.type
_entity.pdbx_description
1 polymer ?
#
loop_
_entity_poly.entity_id
_entity_poly.type
_entity_poly.pdbx_seq_one_letter_code
_entity_poly.pdbx_strand_id
1 'polypeptide(L)'
;MLTDCLKDYGIDEKILGITCDNALNNDTLLESVEMSLNSQCGKDSRIRCFAHVLNLVVKAIISPFTRKLNTSEIGDVDDDIPNSDNDLVETEDEDEIDDEIDSPEGEDYKLDPDAAAADEDDIDKVIAEVQKEHALSGQERREGHTTVTKPKFWAS
;
A
#
# COMPACT_ATOMS: atom_id res chain seq x y z
N MET A 1 28.97 2.50 -5.07
CA MET A 1 28.75 1.05 -4.84
C MET A 1 27.87 0.44 -5.93
N LEU A 2 26.58 0.81 -6.04
CA LEU A 2 25.71 0.31 -7.14
C LEU A 2 26.20 0.76 -8.53
N THR A 3 26.47 2.06 -8.66
CA THR A 3 26.90 2.70 -9.92
C THR A 3 28.27 2.22 -10.39
N ASP A 4 29.16 1.91 -9.45
CA ASP A 4 30.47 1.30 -9.74
C ASP A 4 30.30 -0.10 -10.29
N CYS A 5 29.44 -0.94 -9.69
CA CYS A 5 29.14 -2.26 -10.23
C CYS A 5 28.57 -2.18 -11.65
N LEU A 6 27.62 -1.27 -11.91
CA LEU A 6 27.03 -1.11 -13.24
C LEU A 6 28.08 -0.76 -14.31
N LYS A 7 29.08 0.06 -13.94
CA LYS A 7 30.24 0.39 -14.80
C LYS A 7 31.18 -0.80 -14.97
N ASP A 8 31.49 -1.53 -13.90
CA ASP A 8 32.36 -2.70 -13.94
C ASP A 8 31.80 -3.79 -14.88
N TYR A 9 30.47 -3.93 -14.94
CA TYR A 9 29.78 -4.85 -15.86
C TYR A 9 29.54 -4.26 -17.25
N GLY A 10 29.83 -2.97 -17.50
CA GLY A 10 29.63 -2.30 -18.79
C GLY A 10 28.17 -2.25 -19.25
N ILE A 11 27.25 -2.06 -18.28
CA ILE A 11 25.79 -2.00 -18.50
C ILE A 11 25.18 -0.66 -18.07
N ASP A 12 25.99 0.30 -17.64
CA ASP A 12 25.59 1.63 -17.20
C ASP A 12 24.82 2.44 -18.25
N GLU A 13 25.12 2.25 -19.54
CA GLU A 13 24.39 2.87 -20.66
C GLU A 13 23.18 2.05 -21.15
N LYS A 14 22.94 0.86 -20.59
CA LYS A 14 21.91 -0.10 -21.07
C LYS A 14 20.72 -0.23 -20.13
N ILE A 15 20.53 0.74 -19.25
CA ILE A 15 19.44 0.75 -18.27
C ILE A 15 18.27 1.55 -18.86
N LEU A 16 17.14 0.88 -19.08
CA LEU A 16 15.92 1.51 -19.57
C LEU A 16 15.08 2.12 -18.44
N GLY A 17 15.13 1.52 -17.26
CA GLY A 17 14.40 1.99 -16.09
C GLY A 17 14.71 1.15 -14.86
N ILE A 18 14.40 1.71 -13.69
CA ILE A 18 14.62 1.08 -12.39
C ILE A 18 13.28 0.92 -11.69
N THR A 19 12.97 -0.29 -11.26
CA THR A 19 11.74 -0.58 -10.52
C THR A 19 11.98 -0.41 -9.02
N CYS A 20 11.23 0.50 -8.40
CA CYS A 20 11.24 0.73 -6.95
C CYS A 20 9.82 0.71 -6.37
N ASP A 21 9.69 0.57 -5.05
CA ASP A 21 8.45 0.73 -4.28
C ASP A 21 7.98 2.21 -4.25
N ASN A 22 7.03 2.60 -3.40
CA ASN A 22 6.49 3.98 -3.38
C ASN A 22 7.33 4.98 -2.59
N ALA A 23 8.31 4.55 -1.79
CA ALA A 23 9.06 5.46 -0.92
C ALA A 23 9.64 6.69 -1.66
N LEU A 24 9.55 7.86 -1.03
CA LEU A 24 10.08 9.12 -1.55
C LEU A 24 11.61 9.11 -1.61
N ASN A 25 12.28 8.35 -0.74
CA ASN A 25 13.73 8.17 -0.73
C ASN A 25 14.28 7.60 -2.05
N ASN A 26 13.45 6.86 -2.81
CA ASN A 26 13.81 6.34 -4.13
C ASN A 26 13.99 7.46 -5.17
N ASP A 27 13.36 8.62 -4.99
CA ASP A 27 13.60 9.78 -5.87
C ASP A 27 15.04 10.29 -5.70
N THR A 28 15.49 10.44 -4.45
CA THR A 28 16.87 10.84 -4.16
C THR A 28 17.88 9.78 -4.62
N LEU A 29 17.54 8.50 -4.49
CA LEU A 29 18.37 7.41 -5.02
C LEU A 29 18.54 7.56 -6.54
N LEU A 30 17.46 7.76 -7.28
CA LEU A 30 17.50 7.86 -8.74
C LEU A 30 18.22 9.11 -9.24
N GLU A 31 18.05 10.25 -8.58
CA GLU A 31 18.85 11.46 -8.88
C GLU A 31 20.35 11.19 -8.71
N SER A 32 20.74 10.48 -7.64
CA SER A 32 22.15 10.13 -7.41
C SER A 32 22.70 9.17 -8.47
N VAL A 33 21.87 8.24 -8.95
CA VAL A 33 22.22 7.27 -10.01
C VAL A 33 22.38 7.99 -11.35
N GLU A 34 21.46 8.88 -11.69
CA GLU A 34 21.51 9.71 -12.89
C GLU A 34 22.81 10.52 -12.95
N MET A 35 23.15 11.22 -11.86
CA MET A 35 24.38 12.01 -11.76
C MET A 35 25.63 11.14 -11.87
N SER A 36 25.62 9.94 -11.29
CA SER A 36 26.79 9.05 -11.25
C SER A 36 27.06 8.34 -12.57
N LEU A 37 26.00 8.00 -13.31
CA LEU A 37 26.07 7.28 -14.58
C LEU A 37 26.06 8.21 -15.79
N ASN A 38 25.69 9.48 -15.62
CA ASN A 38 25.47 10.43 -16.72
C ASN A 38 24.55 9.85 -17.81
N SER A 39 23.58 9.04 -17.39
CA SER A 39 22.61 8.36 -18.23
C SER A 39 21.21 8.93 -17.98
N GLN A 40 20.25 8.63 -18.86
CA GLN A 40 18.85 9.06 -18.70
C GLN A 40 18.09 8.22 -17.64
N CYS A 41 18.80 7.51 -16.77
CA CYS A 41 18.27 6.64 -15.73
C CYS A 41 17.86 7.44 -14.46
N GLY A 42 17.25 8.61 -14.68
CA GLY A 42 16.78 9.51 -13.63
C GLY A 42 15.41 9.16 -13.09
N LYS A 43 14.81 10.10 -12.37
CA LYS A 43 13.47 9.98 -11.80
C LYS A 43 12.40 9.59 -12.82
N ASP A 44 12.49 10.11 -14.05
CA ASP A 44 11.54 9.81 -15.12
C ASP A 44 11.61 8.36 -15.63
N SER A 45 12.70 7.65 -15.33
CA SER A 45 12.89 6.23 -15.66
C SER A 45 12.44 5.28 -14.54
N ARG A 46 11.88 5.83 -13.45
CA ARG A 46 11.35 5.06 -12.33
C ARG A 46 10.10 4.29 -12.75
N ILE A 47 10.15 2.97 -12.58
CA ILE A 47 8.99 2.10 -12.71
C ILE A 47 8.52 1.75 -11.29
N ARG A 48 7.20 1.70 -11.10
CA ARG A 48 6.61 1.30 -9.81
C ARG A 48 6.57 -0.22 -9.72
N CYS A 49 6.94 -0.76 -8.57
CA CYS A 49 6.83 -2.19 -8.32
C CYS A 49 5.38 -2.66 -8.48
N PHE A 50 5.14 -3.62 -9.39
CA PHE A 50 3.79 -4.09 -9.69
C PHE A 50 3.09 -4.71 -8.48
N ALA A 51 3.82 -5.49 -7.67
CA ALA A 51 3.30 -6.06 -6.43
C ALA A 51 2.85 -4.96 -5.45
N HIS A 52 3.62 -3.86 -5.38
CA HIS A 52 3.28 -2.71 -4.56
C HIS A 52 2.01 -2.00 -5.07
N VAL A 53 1.89 -1.82 -6.38
CA VAL A 53 0.68 -1.26 -6.99
C VAL A 53 -0.55 -2.12 -6.67
N LEU A 54 -0.45 -3.45 -6.74
CA LEU A 54 -1.57 -4.33 -6.37
C LEU A 54 -1.96 -4.18 -4.90
N ASN A 55 -0.98 -4.09 -4.00
CA ASN A 55 -1.23 -3.83 -2.58
C ASN A 55 -1.99 -2.52 -2.38
N LEU A 56 -1.58 -1.45 -3.07
CA LEU A 56 -2.27 -0.16 -3.03
C LEU A 56 -3.70 -0.23 -3.56
N VAL A 57 -3.94 -0.95 -4.65
CA VAL A 57 -5.29 -1.14 -5.20
C VAL A 57 -6.19 -1.84 -4.18
N VAL A 58 -5.71 -2.92 -3.57
CA VAL A 58 -6.47 -3.65 -2.53
C VAL A 58 -6.76 -2.75 -1.33
N LYS A 59 -5.75 -2.03 -0.83
CA LYS A 59 -5.92 -1.08 0.28
C LYS A 59 -6.94 0.02 -0.08
N ALA A 60 -6.87 0.59 -1.27
CA ALA A 60 -7.79 1.63 -1.71
C ALA A 60 -9.24 1.13 -1.85
N ILE A 61 -9.45 -0.12 -2.27
CA ILE A 61 -10.78 -0.73 -2.36
C ILE A 61 -11.36 -1.01 -0.96
N ILE A 62 -10.53 -1.49 -0.03
CA ILE A 62 -10.99 -1.90 1.31
C ILE A 62 -11.15 -0.69 2.25
N SER A 63 -10.29 0.32 2.10
CA SER A 63 -10.19 1.48 2.99
C SER A 63 -11.50 2.25 3.24
N PRO A 64 -12.38 2.50 2.26
CA PRO A 64 -13.68 3.13 2.50
C PRO A 64 -14.57 2.40 3.52
N PHE A 65 -14.36 1.10 3.67
CA PHE A 65 -15.12 0.21 4.54
C PHE A 65 -14.44 -0.01 5.89
N THR A 66 -13.12 0.20 6.00
CA THR A 66 -12.37 -0.06 7.24
C THR A 66 -11.91 1.21 7.95
N ARG A 67 -11.78 2.34 7.24
CA ARG A 67 -11.37 3.62 7.84
C ARG A 67 -12.56 4.37 8.43
N LYS A 68 -12.36 4.92 9.63
CA LYS A 68 -13.22 6.00 10.15
C LYS A 68 -12.92 7.25 9.33
N LEU A 69 -13.92 7.80 8.64
CA LEU A 69 -13.77 9.14 8.09
C LEU A 69 -13.67 10.13 9.26
N ASN A 70 -12.58 10.89 9.33
CA ASN A 70 -12.52 12.07 10.18
C ASN A 70 -13.43 13.13 9.55
N THR A 71 -14.71 13.07 9.86
CA THR A 71 -15.72 14.03 9.42
C THR A 71 -15.52 15.34 10.18
N SER A 72 -14.66 16.23 9.66
CA SER A 72 -14.51 17.56 10.25
C SER A 72 -15.61 18.54 9.85
N GLU A 73 -16.54 18.22 8.94
CA GLU A 73 -17.57 19.17 8.47
C GLU A 73 -18.92 18.55 8.00
N ILE A 74 -19.39 17.44 8.59
CA ILE A 74 -20.80 16.98 8.40
C ILE A 74 -21.35 16.54 9.75
N GLY A 75 -22.38 17.24 10.22
CA GLY A 75 -22.97 17.07 11.55
C GLY A 75 -23.44 15.65 11.86
N ASP A 76 -23.23 15.29 13.14
CA ASP A 76 -23.85 14.24 13.95
C ASP A 76 -24.49 13.04 13.22
N VAL A 77 -23.80 11.89 13.20
CA VAL A 77 -24.44 10.57 13.20
C VAL A 77 -23.57 9.55 13.98
N ASP A 78 -24.13 9.06 15.10
CA ASP A 78 -23.79 7.91 15.95
C ASP A 78 -22.32 7.47 16.13
N ASP A 79 -21.82 7.76 17.34
CA ASP A 79 -20.78 7.01 18.05
C ASP A 79 -21.16 5.54 18.16
N ASP A 80 -20.49 4.65 17.42
CA ASP A 80 -20.19 3.26 17.83
C ASP A 80 -19.37 2.54 16.73
N ILE A 81 -18.17 3.06 16.45
CA ILE A 81 -17.14 2.28 15.76
C ILE A 81 -16.02 2.08 16.78
N PRO A 82 -15.65 0.84 17.17
CA PRO A 82 -14.52 0.61 18.05
C PRO A 82 -13.28 1.29 17.49
N ASN A 83 -12.56 2.03 18.32
CA ASN A 83 -11.22 2.50 17.99
C ASN A 83 -10.34 1.28 17.78
N SER A 84 -10.03 0.95 16.52
CA SER A 84 -8.92 0.06 16.21
C SER A 84 -7.80 0.95 15.69
N ASP A 85 -7.15 1.64 16.63
CA ASP A 85 -5.80 2.12 16.40
C ASP A 85 -4.95 0.88 16.12
N ASN A 86 -4.40 0.79 14.91
CA ASN A 86 -3.19 0.02 14.61
C ASN A 86 -3.15 -1.51 14.90
N ASP A 87 -4.25 -2.17 15.20
CA ASP A 87 -4.24 -3.63 15.38
C ASP A 87 -4.29 -4.35 14.03
N LEU A 88 -3.10 -4.74 13.56
CA LEU A 88 -2.94 -6.04 12.92
C LEU A 88 -3.69 -7.06 13.78
N VAL A 89 -4.80 -7.58 13.26
CA VAL A 89 -5.70 -8.50 13.97
C VAL A 89 -4.88 -9.64 14.60
N GLU A 90 -4.82 -9.70 15.93
CA GLU A 90 -4.61 -10.96 16.64
C GLU A 90 -5.84 -11.82 16.35
N THR A 91 -5.66 -12.84 15.50
CA THR A 91 -6.69 -13.82 15.21
C THR A 91 -6.84 -14.75 16.40
N GLU A 92 -7.81 -14.50 17.27
CA GLU A 92 -8.30 -15.50 18.22
C GLU A 92 -9.34 -16.38 17.51
N ASP A 93 -8.88 -17.37 16.74
CA ASP A 93 -9.67 -18.56 16.39
C ASP A 93 -8.68 -19.73 16.20
N GLU A 94 -8.68 -20.64 17.17
CA GLU A 94 -7.96 -21.91 17.16
C GLU A 94 -8.62 -22.88 16.17
N ASP A 95 -8.28 -22.79 14.89
CA ASP A 95 -8.50 -23.89 13.95
C ASP A 95 -7.17 -24.23 13.27
N GLU A 96 -6.62 -25.41 13.59
CA GLU A 96 -5.42 -25.99 12.95
C GLU A 96 -5.66 -26.13 11.44
N ILE A 97 -5.16 -25.17 10.65
CA ILE A 97 -4.95 -25.34 9.21
C ILE A 97 -3.47 -25.65 9.00
N ASP A 98 -3.17 -26.93 8.91
CA ASP A 98 -1.89 -27.47 8.43
C ASP A 98 -1.80 -27.26 6.91
N ASP A 99 -1.52 -26.03 6.52
CA ASP A 99 -1.02 -25.71 5.19
C ASP A 99 0.42 -25.23 5.37
N GLU A 100 1.38 -26.13 5.12
CA GLU A 100 2.79 -25.80 4.83
C GLU A 100 2.85 -24.88 3.58
N ILE A 101 2.44 -23.64 3.74
CA ILE A 101 2.94 -22.53 2.95
C ILE A 101 4.26 -22.18 3.63
N ASP A 102 5.37 -22.41 2.92
CA ASP A 102 6.70 -21.85 3.20
C ASP A 102 6.63 -20.32 3.14
N SER A 103 5.88 -19.74 4.09
CA SER A 103 5.94 -18.34 4.43
C SER A 103 7.22 -18.19 5.21
N PRO A 104 8.19 -17.40 4.74
CA PRO A 104 9.35 -17.09 5.56
C PRO A 104 8.83 -16.51 6.88
N GLU A 105 9.09 -17.26 7.95
CA GLU A 105 8.67 -16.96 9.31
C GLU A 105 9.02 -15.50 9.65
N GLY A 106 8.00 -14.69 9.91
CA GLY A 106 8.02 -13.67 10.96
C GLY A 106 9.22 -12.72 11.05
N GLU A 107 9.80 -12.26 9.95
CA GLU A 107 10.48 -10.97 9.99
C GLU A 107 9.39 -9.89 10.03
N ASP A 108 9.26 -9.19 11.16
CA ASP A 108 8.50 -7.93 11.28
C ASP A 108 8.99 -6.99 10.18
N TYR A 109 8.35 -7.05 9.01
CA TYR A 109 8.67 -6.23 7.86
C TYR A 109 8.26 -4.81 8.22
N LYS A 110 9.18 -4.10 8.88
CA LYS A 110 9.01 -2.69 9.18
C LYS A 110 8.83 -1.96 7.86
N LEU A 111 7.58 -1.56 7.61
CA LEU A 111 7.30 -0.68 6.48
C LEU A 111 8.15 0.57 6.64
N ASP A 112 8.83 0.94 5.57
CA ASP A 112 9.51 2.22 5.48
C ASP A 112 8.47 3.32 5.77
N PRO A 113 8.69 4.19 6.79
CA PRO A 113 7.76 5.27 7.11
C PRO A 113 7.48 6.19 5.91
N ASP A 114 8.47 6.43 5.05
CA ASP A 114 8.31 7.25 3.86
C ASP A 114 7.46 6.55 2.80
N ALA A 115 7.58 5.21 2.68
CA ALA A 115 6.70 4.41 1.82
C ALA A 115 5.26 4.42 2.35
N ALA A 116 5.09 4.22 3.65
CA ALA A 116 3.77 4.19 4.29
C ALA A 116 3.02 5.53 4.13
N ALA A 117 3.71 6.66 4.35
CA ALA A 117 3.11 7.98 4.19
C ALA A 117 2.71 8.27 2.73
N ALA A 118 3.57 7.90 1.77
CA ALA A 118 3.25 8.06 0.34
C ALA A 118 2.09 7.15 -0.09
N ASP A 119 2.01 5.94 0.45
CA ASP A 119 0.91 5.01 0.22
C ASP A 119 -0.42 5.57 0.74
N GLU A 120 -0.42 6.15 1.94
CA GLU A 120 -1.61 6.76 2.53
C GLU A 120 -2.15 7.93 1.70
N ASP A 121 -1.26 8.82 1.24
CA ASP A 121 -1.63 9.96 0.38
C ASP A 121 -2.22 9.51 -0.97
N ASP A 122 -1.64 8.47 -1.59
CA ASP A 122 -2.18 7.90 -2.84
C ASP A 122 -3.56 7.25 -2.62
N ILE A 123 -3.74 6.52 -1.51
CA ILE A 123 -5.03 5.93 -1.15
C ILE A 123 -6.08 7.01 -0.90
N ASP A 124 -5.74 8.07 -0.17
CA ASP A 124 -6.66 9.16 0.15
C ASP A 124 -7.14 9.89 -1.10
N LYS A 125 -6.25 10.13 -2.07
CA LYS A 125 -6.61 10.71 -3.37
C LYS A 125 -7.61 9.83 -4.12
N VAL A 126 -7.36 8.52 -4.20
CA VAL A 126 -8.27 7.58 -4.88
C VAL A 126 -9.64 7.58 -4.20
N ILE A 127 -9.69 7.56 -2.87
CA ILE A 127 -10.95 7.58 -2.12
C ILE A 127 -11.70 8.89 -2.35
N ALA A 128 -11.01 10.03 -2.32
CA ALA A 128 -11.62 11.33 -2.57
C ALA A 128 -12.20 11.42 -3.99
N GLU A 129 -11.49 10.89 -4.99
CA GLU A 129 -11.96 10.83 -6.38
C GLU A 129 -13.19 9.92 -6.52
N VAL A 130 -13.17 8.72 -5.94
CA VAL A 130 -14.32 7.80 -5.95
C VAL A 130 -15.52 8.42 -5.24
N GLN A 131 -15.34 9.08 -4.09
CA GLN A 131 -16.44 9.72 -3.36
C GLN A 131 -17.04 10.90 -4.11
N LYS A 132 -16.23 11.62 -4.91
CA LYS A 132 -16.71 12.71 -5.76
C LYS A 132 -17.61 12.20 -6.88
N GLU A 133 -17.31 11.05 -7.46
CA GLU A 133 -18.11 10.46 -8.54
C GLU A 133 -19.29 9.63 -8.00
N HIS A 134 -19.07 8.89 -6.92
CA HIS A 134 -19.99 7.92 -6.34
C HIS A 134 -19.90 7.93 -4.82
N ALA A 135 -20.60 8.89 -4.20
CA ALA A 135 -20.73 8.94 -2.75
C ALA A 135 -21.48 7.70 -2.24
N LEU A 136 -20.79 6.85 -1.47
CA LEU A 136 -21.41 5.69 -0.82
C LEU A 136 -22.31 6.14 0.32
N SER A 137 -23.52 5.58 0.38
CA SER A 137 -24.43 5.77 1.51
C SER A 137 -23.87 5.12 2.79
N GLY A 138 -24.29 5.63 3.95
CA GLY A 138 -23.93 5.03 5.23
C GLY A 138 -24.41 3.58 5.39
N GLN A 139 -25.42 3.13 4.63
CA GLN A 139 -25.83 1.74 4.61
C GLN A 139 -24.83 0.86 3.82
N GLU A 140 -24.45 1.27 2.61
CA GLU A 140 -23.48 0.55 1.78
C GLU A 140 -22.12 0.40 2.48
N ARG A 141 -21.70 1.42 3.22
CA ARG A 141 -20.45 1.37 4.01
C ARG A 141 -20.51 0.34 5.14
N ARG A 142 -21.63 0.25 5.86
CA ARG A 142 -21.82 -0.71 6.96
C ARG A 142 -21.90 -2.15 6.46
N GLU A 143 -22.62 -2.37 5.36
CA GLU A 143 -22.72 -3.68 4.71
C GLU A 143 -21.37 -4.15 4.19
N GLY A 144 -20.61 -3.25 3.54
CA GLY A 144 -19.25 -3.51 3.11
C GLY A 144 -18.31 -3.81 4.28
N HIS A 145 -18.35 -3.01 5.35
CA HIS A 145 -17.54 -3.24 6.56
C HIS A 145 -17.79 -4.62 7.17
N THR A 146 -19.06 -5.01 7.31
CA THR A 146 -19.44 -6.33 7.85
C THR A 146 -18.94 -7.46 6.96
N THR A 147 -18.95 -7.26 5.63
CA THR A 147 -18.47 -8.27 4.67
C THR A 147 -16.96 -8.44 4.73
N VAL A 148 -16.22 -7.34 4.90
CA VAL A 148 -14.75 -7.36 5.02
C VAL A 148 -14.30 -7.99 6.34
N THR A 149 -15.00 -7.70 7.44
CA THR A 149 -14.60 -8.13 8.80
C THR A 149 -15.14 -9.51 9.20
N LYS A 150 -16.23 -9.97 8.58
CA LYS A 150 -16.83 -11.28 8.85
C LYS A 150 -17.03 -12.03 7.53
N PRO A 151 -15.94 -12.52 6.90
CA PRO A 151 -16.07 -13.30 5.68
C PRO A 151 -16.95 -14.52 5.96
N LYS A 152 -18.09 -14.60 5.27
CA LYS A 152 -18.96 -15.78 5.34
C LYS A 152 -18.27 -16.90 4.59
N PHE A 153 -17.48 -17.71 5.28
CA PHE A 153 -17.03 -18.99 4.75
C PHE A 153 -18.26 -19.82 4.38
N TRP A 154 -18.36 -20.19 3.10
CA TRP A 154 -19.35 -21.16 2.65
C TRP A 154 -18.95 -22.53 3.18
N ALA A 155 -19.43 -22.88 4.38
CA ALA A 155 -19.51 -24.26 4.80
C ALA A 155 -20.54 -24.95 3.89
N SER A 156 -20.06 -25.76 2.94
CA SER A 156 -20.84 -26.74 2.19
C SER A 156 -20.61 -28.13 2.75
#